data_AF-A0A661YVX5-F1
#
_entry.id   AF-A0A661YVX5-F1
#
_cell.length_a   1.000
_cell.length_b   1.000
_cell.length_c   1.000
_cell.angle_alpha   90.00
_cell.angle_beta   90.00
_cell.angle_gamma   90.00
#
_symmetry.space_group_name_H-M   'P 1'
#
loop_
_entity.id
_entity.type
_entity.pdbx_description
1 polymer ?
#
loop_
_entity_poly.entity_id
_entity_poly.type
_entity_poly.pdbx_seq_one_letter_code
_entity_poly.pdbx_strand_id
1 'polypeptide(L)'
;MKKITTLLVAILALFALNVQGQNAWINEVHYDNAGADANEMIEVIIEDPGSYTLSLFQVDLYNGNNGAVYGTHTLDGFTVGNTVGNFTIYYKYISGIQNGAPDGMALSYNGTLITGQFLS
;
A
#
# COMPACT_ATOMS: atom_id res chain seq x y z
N MET A 1 -14.66 5.15 42.32
CA MET A 1 -13.43 5.62 41.65
C MET A 1 -12.59 4.47 41.09
N LYS A 2 -12.04 3.55 41.91
CA LYS A 2 -11.21 2.42 41.42
C LYS A 2 -11.83 1.58 40.29
N LYS A 3 -13.12 1.21 40.38
CA LYS A 3 -13.82 0.41 39.35
C LYS A 3 -13.95 1.13 37.99
N ILE A 4 -14.12 2.46 38.01
CA ILE A 4 -14.22 3.27 36.79
C ILE A 4 -12.86 3.39 36.13
N THR A 5 -11.79 3.58 36.92
CA THR A 5 -10.42 3.63 36.43
C THR A 5 -10.00 2.29 35.81
N THR A 6 -10.34 1.15 36.42
CA THR A 6 -10.05 -0.18 35.87
C THR A 6 -10.77 -0.43 34.55
N LEU A 7 -12.04 -0.02 34.43
CA LEU A 7 -12.81 -0.15 33.18
C LEU A 7 -12.24 0.72 32.07
N LEU A 8 -11.83 1.96 32.39
CA LEU A 8 -11.23 2.88 31.41
C LEU A 8 -9.89 2.34 30.87
N VAL A 9 -9.06 1.77 31.76
CA VAL A 9 -7.79 1.13 31.37
C VAL A 9 -8.02 -0.11 30.51
N ALA A 10 -9.02 -0.93 30.82
CA ALA A 10 -9.36 -2.10 30.00
C ALA A 10 -9.86 -1.71 28.60
N ILE A 11 -10.67 -0.65 28.50
CA ILE A 11 -11.14 -0.12 27.21
C ILE A 11 -9.96 0.43 26.38
N LEU A 12 -9.06 1.21 26.99
CA LEU A 12 -7.86 1.71 26.31
C LEU A 12 -6.93 0.58 25.85
N ALA A 13 -6.77 -0.49 26.65
CA ALA A 13 -5.98 -1.65 26.27
C ALA A 13 -6.60 -2.42 25.10
N LEU A 14 -7.93 -2.53 25.02
CA LEU A 14 -8.65 -3.14 23.90
C LEU A 14 -8.49 -2.33 22.59
N PHE A 15 -8.39 -1.00 22.67
CA PHE A 15 -8.06 -0.16 21.51
C PHE A 15 -6.60 -0.32 21.06
N ALA A 16 -5.66 -0.45 22.01
CA ALA A 16 -4.24 -0.60 21.69
C ALA A 16 -3.89 -1.92 20.99
N LEU A 17 -4.67 -3.00 21.22
CA LEU A 17 -4.44 -4.32 20.62
C LEU A 17 -4.81 -4.41 19.13
N ASN A 18 -5.45 -3.38 18.56
CA ASN A 18 -5.88 -3.37 17.15
C ASN A 18 -4.98 -2.52 16.23
N VAL A 19 -3.80 -2.09 16.71
CA VAL A 19 -2.83 -1.32 15.90
C VAL A 19 -1.78 -2.27 15.29
N GLN A 20 -2.22 -3.32 14.61
CA GLN A 20 -1.36 -4.03 13.66
C GLN A 20 -1.53 -3.31 12.32
N GLY A 21 -0.42 -2.86 11.72
CA GLY A 21 -0.44 -2.30 10.37
C GLY A 21 -0.97 -3.33 9.38
N GLN A 22 -1.59 -2.86 8.29
CA GLN A 22 -2.07 -3.73 7.22
C GLN A 22 -0.89 -4.57 6.71
N ASN A 23 -1.03 -5.90 6.71
CA ASN A 23 -0.03 -6.75 6.08
C ASN A 23 -0.24 -6.74 4.56
N ALA A 24 0.36 -5.73 3.94
CA ALA A 24 0.35 -5.56 2.50
C ALA A 24 1.69 -4.97 2.05
N TRP A 25 2.12 -5.34 0.85
CA TRP A 25 3.39 -4.86 0.31
C TRP A 25 3.37 -4.76 -1.21
N ILE A 26 4.22 -3.89 -1.75
CA ILE A 26 4.56 -3.87 -3.17
C ILE A 26 5.42 -5.11 -3.46
N ASN A 27 4.89 -6.04 -4.24
CA ASN A 27 5.53 -7.33 -4.51
C ASN A 27 6.42 -7.30 -5.75
N GLU A 28 5.99 -6.64 -6.81
CA GLU A 28 6.72 -6.54 -8.06
C GLU A 28 6.52 -5.16 -8.69
N VAL A 29 7.58 -4.65 -9.31
CA VAL A 29 7.56 -3.41 -10.08
C VAL A 29 8.24 -3.67 -11.41
N HIS A 30 7.54 -3.38 -12.49
CA HIS A 30 8.07 -3.36 -13.85
C HIS A 30 8.03 -1.91 -14.34
N TYR A 31 9.19 -1.26 -14.43
CA TYR A 31 9.27 0.20 -14.66
C TYR A 31 10.49 0.64 -15.49
N ASP A 32 11.52 -0.21 -15.64
CA ASP A 32 12.72 0.11 -16.43
C ASP A 32 12.78 -0.77 -17.69
N ASN A 33 11.99 -0.39 -18.69
CA ASN A 33 11.98 -1.09 -19.96
C ASN A 33 13.13 -0.65 -20.86
N ALA A 34 13.75 -1.61 -21.56
CA ALA A 34 14.64 -1.28 -22.66
C ALA A 34 13.82 -0.72 -23.85
N GLY A 35 14.01 0.56 -24.19
CA GLY A 35 13.34 1.20 -25.33
C GLY A 35 12.18 2.10 -24.89
N ALA A 36 11.03 2.02 -25.57
CA ALA A 36 9.85 2.79 -25.16
C ALA A 36 9.16 2.10 -23.97
N ASP A 37 8.70 2.91 -23.02
CA ASP A 37 8.01 2.46 -21.82
C ASP A 37 6.75 1.65 -22.21
N ALA A 38 6.80 0.33 -22.03
CA ALA A 38 5.74 -0.59 -22.46
C ALA A 38 5.47 -1.65 -21.40
N ASN A 39 4.19 -1.88 -21.07
CA ASN A 39 3.78 -2.83 -20.03
C ASN A 39 4.39 -2.56 -18.65
N GLU A 40 4.62 -1.29 -18.32
CA GLU A 40 4.95 -0.90 -16.95
C GLU A 40 3.81 -1.25 -15.99
N MET A 41 4.15 -1.76 -14.82
CA MET A 41 3.20 -2.38 -13.90
C MET A 41 3.67 -2.34 -12.45
N ILE A 42 2.72 -2.24 -11.53
CA ILE A 42 2.92 -2.46 -10.09
C ILE A 42 2.02 -3.60 -9.64
N GLU A 43 2.60 -4.50 -8.84
CA GLU A 43 1.90 -5.57 -8.13
C GLU A 43 1.96 -5.33 -6.62
N VAL A 44 0.82 -5.53 -5.95
CA VAL A 44 0.65 -5.44 -4.50
C VAL A 44 0.05 -6.75 -4.00
N ILE A 45 0.56 -7.26 -2.88
CA ILE A 45 -0.06 -8.36 -2.15
C ILE A 45 -0.73 -7.81 -0.90
N ILE A 46 -1.94 -8.32 -0.60
CA ILE A 46 -2.69 -8.04 0.62
C ILE A 46 -3.05 -9.36 1.31
N GLU A 47 -2.74 -9.49 2.58
CA GLU A 47 -3.27 -10.55 3.45
C GLU A 47 -4.73 -10.26 3.82
N ASP A 48 -5.61 -11.26 3.76
CA ASP A 48 -7.02 -11.17 4.17
C ASP A 48 -7.76 -9.94 3.59
N PRO A 49 -7.74 -9.71 2.26
CA PRO A 49 -8.28 -8.50 1.65
C PRO A 49 -9.76 -8.25 1.93
N GLY A 50 -10.53 -9.30 2.25
CA GLY A 50 -11.94 -9.19 2.66
C GLY A 50 -12.16 -8.42 3.98
N SER A 51 -11.10 -8.20 4.77
CA SER A 51 -11.12 -7.40 6.00
C SER A 51 -10.98 -5.90 5.75
N TYR A 52 -10.76 -5.47 4.50
CA TYR A 52 -10.41 -4.10 4.16
C TYR A 52 -11.28 -3.51 3.05
N THR A 53 -11.35 -2.18 3.02
CA THR A 53 -11.89 -1.44 1.87
C THR A 53 -10.75 -1.17 0.90
N LEU A 54 -10.76 -1.80 -0.29
CA LEU A 54 -9.65 -1.71 -1.26
C LEU A 54 -9.37 -0.29 -1.76
N SER A 55 -10.37 0.59 -1.80
CA SER A 55 -10.18 2.01 -2.18
C SER A 55 -9.40 2.81 -1.15
N LEU A 56 -9.17 2.28 0.05
CA LEU A 56 -8.31 2.89 1.07
C LEU A 56 -6.84 2.47 0.92
N PHE A 57 -6.55 1.40 0.19
CA PHE A 57 -5.17 1.11 -0.22
C PHE A 57 -4.82 1.95 -1.43
N GLN A 58 -3.65 2.60 -1.39
CA GLN A 58 -3.23 3.57 -2.39
C GLN A 58 -1.74 3.42 -2.68
N VAL A 59 -1.41 3.33 -3.98
CA VAL A 59 -0.05 3.47 -4.50
C VAL A 59 0.12 4.91 -5.00
N ASP A 60 1.04 5.65 -4.40
CA ASP A 60 1.47 6.97 -4.87
C ASP A 60 2.83 6.89 -5.54
N LEU A 61 2.99 7.59 -6.67
CA LEU A 61 4.24 7.73 -7.40
C LEU A 61 4.82 9.13 -7.17
N TYR A 62 6.09 9.18 -6.79
CA TYR A 62 6.81 10.40 -6.41
C TYR A 62 7.88 10.74 -7.44
N ASN A 63 7.91 12.01 -7.83
CA ASN A 63 8.99 12.58 -8.63
C ASN A 63 10.19 12.89 -7.72
N GLY A 64 11.34 12.32 -8.02
CA GLY A 64 12.54 12.43 -7.19
C GLY A 64 13.18 13.81 -7.16
N ASN A 65 12.90 14.68 -8.15
CA ASN A 65 13.48 16.01 -8.19
C ASN A 65 12.82 16.99 -7.19
N ASN A 66 11.54 16.80 -6.86
CA ASN A 66 10.81 17.71 -5.97
C ASN A 66 9.96 17.02 -4.88
N GLY A 67 9.92 15.69 -4.86
CA GLY A 67 9.10 14.90 -3.93
C GLY A 67 7.59 15.01 -4.17
N ALA A 68 7.16 15.56 -5.30
CA ALA A 68 5.74 15.70 -5.61
C ALA A 68 5.14 14.36 -6.07
N VAL A 69 3.91 14.08 -5.62
CA VAL A 69 3.12 12.98 -6.17
C VAL A 69 2.68 13.34 -7.58
N TYR A 70 2.96 12.48 -8.55
CA TYR A 70 2.52 12.66 -9.95
C TYR A 70 1.50 11.59 -10.41
N GLY A 71 1.34 10.52 -9.64
CA GLY A 71 0.36 9.47 -9.91
C GLY A 71 -0.17 8.88 -8.61
N THR A 72 -1.48 8.65 -8.56
CA THR A 72 -2.17 8.04 -7.41
C THR A 72 -3.10 6.96 -7.93
N HIS A 73 -2.97 5.74 -7.41
CA HIS A 73 -3.72 4.57 -7.85
C HIS A 73 -4.26 3.79 -6.66
N THR A 74 -5.58 3.75 -6.51
CA THR A 74 -6.25 2.94 -5.47
C THR A 74 -6.42 1.49 -5.92
N LEU A 75 -6.36 0.54 -4.98
CA LEU A 75 -6.34 -0.90 -5.28
C LEU A 75 -7.69 -1.46 -5.74
N ASP A 76 -8.80 -0.76 -5.51
CA ASP A 76 -10.10 -1.09 -6.13
C ASP A 76 -10.10 -0.90 -7.66
N GLY A 77 -9.11 -0.17 -8.19
CA GLY A 77 -8.85 -0.04 -9.62
C GLY A 77 -7.71 -0.94 -10.14
N PHE A 78 -7.25 -1.91 -9.36
CA PHE A 78 -6.28 -2.94 -9.78
C PHE A 78 -7.02 -4.19 -10.27
N THR A 79 -6.35 -4.97 -11.11
CA THR A 79 -6.84 -6.30 -11.49
C THR A 79 -6.54 -7.29 -10.38
N VAL A 80 -7.53 -8.09 -10.00
CA VAL A 80 -7.34 -9.16 -9.01
C VAL A 80 -6.65 -10.35 -9.67
N GLY A 81 -5.51 -10.75 -9.13
CA GLY A 81 -4.72 -11.90 -9.55
C GLY A 81 -5.06 -13.15 -8.76
N ASN A 82 -4.06 -14.02 -8.58
CA ASN A 82 -4.21 -15.26 -7.83
C ASN A 82 -4.21 -15.01 -6.31
N THR A 83 -4.86 -15.92 -5.59
CA THR A 83 -4.80 -16.00 -4.13
C THR A 83 -4.02 -17.26 -3.71
N VAL A 84 -3.06 -17.10 -2.79
CA VAL A 84 -2.27 -18.19 -2.20
C VAL A 84 -2.43 -18.12 -0.68
N GLY A 85 -3.15 -19.07 -0.09
CA GLY A 85 -3.54 -18.98 1.32
C GLY A 85 -4.49 -17.80 1.54
N ASN A 86 -4.17 -16.91 2.48
CA ASN A 86 -4.89 -15.67 2.73
C ASN A 86 -4.29 -14.45 1.98
N PHE A 87 -3.25 -14.64 1.17
CA PHE A 87 -2.62 -13.57 0.41
C PHE A 87 -3.22 -13.47 -1.00
N THR A 88 -3.70 -12.30 -1.39
CA THR A 88 -4.22 -12.04 -2.75
C THR A 88 -3.34 -11.04 -3.47
N ILE A 89 -3.05 -11.35 -4.73
CA ILE A 89 -2.29 -10.51 -5.65
C ILE A 89 -3.23 -9.49 -6.31
N TYR A 90 -2.78 -8.24 -6.41
CA TYR A 90 -3.41 -7.16 -7.15
C TYR A 90 -2.38 -6.53 -8.06
N TYR A 91 -2.65 -6.38 -9.35
CA TYR A 91 -1.71 -5.75 -10.28
C TYR A 91 -2.38 -4.73 -11.18
N LYS A 92 -1.61 -3.74 -11.63
CA LYS A 92 -2.09 -2.69 -12.52
C LYS A 92 -0.99 -2.25 -13.47
N TYR A 93 -1.33 -2.17 -14.75
CA TYR A 93 -0.49 -1.49 -15.73
C TYR A 93 -0.62 0.02 -15.57
N ILE A 94 0.50 0.71 -15.41
CA ILE A 94 0.58 2.16 -15.20
C ILE A 94 1.64 2.67 -16.16
N SER A 95 1.26 3.55 -17.08
CA SER A 95 2.22 4.11 -18.05
C SER A 95 2.93 5.34 -17.50
N GLY A 96 4.22 5.47 -17.81
CA GLY A 96 5.08 6.58 -17.45
C GLY A 96 5.56 6.52 -16.00
N ILE A 97 5.88 5.34 -15.48
CA ILE A 97 6.48 5.22 -14.15
C ILE A 97 7.91 5.75 -14.25
N GLN A 98 8.18 6.86 -13.60
CA GLN A 98 9.51 7.46 -13.55
C GLN A 98 10.50 6.52 -12.85
N ASN A 99 11.67 6.33 -13.44
CA ASN A 99 12.72 5.39 -13.03
C ASN A 99 14.09 6.05 -12.78
N GLY A 100 14.14 7.39 -12.70
CA GLY A 100 15.34 8.14 -12.37
C GLY A 100 15.60 8.14 -10.87
N ALA A 101 16.86 8.27 -10.43
CA ALA A 101 17.13 8.45 -9.01
C ALA A 101 16.91 9.93 -8.62
N PRO A 102 16.19 10.27 -7.52
CA PRO A 102 15.51 9.40 -6.54
C PRO A 102 13.97 9.40 -6.69
N ASP A 103 13.45 8.98 -7.84
CA ASP A 103 12.02 8.71 -8.02
C ASP A 103 11.59 7.57 -7.09
N GLY A 104 10.33 7.58 -6.67
CA GLY A 104 9.86 6.60 -5.70
C GLY A 104 8.39 6.30 -5.78
N MET A 105 7.95 5.38 -4.92
CA MET A 105 6.56 5.01 -4.76
C MET A 105 6.26 4.57 -3.34
N ALA A 106 5.01 4.74 -2.91
CA ALA A 106 4.56 4.34 -1.58
C ALA A 106 3.26 3.56 -1.63
N LEU A 107 3.14 2.52 -0.81
CA LEU A 107 1.85 1.90 -0.52
C LEU A 107 1.36 2.39 0.85
N SER A 108 0.17 2.98 0.85
CA SER A 108 -0.50 3.47 2.06
C SER A 108 -1.88 2.84 2.24
N TYR A 109 -2.37 2.85 3.47
CA TYR A 109 -3.75 2.53 3.80
C TYR A 109 -4.39 3.68 4.57
N ASN A 110 -5.50 4.21 4.06
CA ASN A 110 -6.24 5.31 4.66
C ASN A 110 -5.35 6.52 5.00
N GLY A 111 -4.48 6.90 4.04
CA GLY A 111 -3.53 8.01 4.18
C GLY A 111 -2.34 7.74 5.12
N THR A 112 -2.20 6.53 5.66
CA THR A 112 -1.06 6.14 6.50
C THR A 112 -0.14 5.21 5.74
N LEU A 113 1.15 5.56 5.64
CA LEU A 113 2.17 4.71 5.02
C LEU A 113 2.21 3.33 5.71
N ILE A 114 2.15 2.26 4.91
CA ILE A 114 2.39 0.92 5.43
C ILE A 114 3.87 0.79 5.74
N THR A 115 4.21 0.29 6.93
CA THR A 115 5.60 0.26 7.41
C THR A 115 6.49 -0.50 6.42
N GLY A 116 7.58 0.16 5.98
CA GLY A 116 8.53 -0.41 5.02
C GLY A 116 8.09 -0.35 3.55
N GLN A 117 6.94 0.26 3.24
CA GLN A 117 6.40 0.33 1.88
C GLN A 117 6.61 1.69 1.21
N PHE A 118 7.79 2.28 1.39
CA PHE A 118 8.28 3.39 0.58
C PHE A 118 9.52 2.89 -0.17
N LEU A 119 9.49 2.91 -1.50
CA LEU A 119 10.54 2.46 -2.40
C LEU A 119 11.09 3.68 -3.16
N SER A 120 12.42 3.82 -3.23
CA SER A 120 13.13 4.90 -3.94
C SER A 120 14.55 4.45 -4.33
#